data_AF-A0A1S9RWF7-F1
#
_entry.id   AF-A0A1S9RWF7-F1
#
_cell.length_a   1.000
_cell.length_b   1.000
_cell.length_c   1.000
_cell.angle_alpha   90.00
_cell.angle_beta   90.00
_cell.angle_gamma   90.00
#
_symmetry.space_group_name_H-M   'P 1'
#
loop_
_entity.id
_entity.type
_entity.pdbx_description
1 polymer ?
#
loop_
_entity_poly.entity_id
_entity_poly.type
_entity_poly.pdbx_seq_one_letter_code
_entity_poly.pdbx_strand_id
1 'polypeptide(L)'
;MESTAISAMKGDKLKQPQHWRTWFARIKIYARQKKVWELINPQIEAEYLDEPIRKPRRPQYPENGNETAKREWRDRLDIYKLDLAEWEQQNKALDVVNEWIVSNLDLTHHTSLLNYQTPYERLVYLQIRFGRSTAAEEDIRA
;
A
#
# COMPACT_ATOMS: atom_id res chain seq x y z
N MET A 1 -19.55 5.52 4.98
CA MET A 1 -19.77 5.75 3.55
C MET A 1 -18.65 5.06 2.80
N GLU A 2 -18.89 3.83 2.34
CA GLU A 2 -17.98 3.15 1.42
C GLU A 2 -17.91 4.00 0.14
N SER A 3 -16.69 4.36 -0.28
CA SER A 3 -16.50 5.17 -1.48
C SER A 3 -17.08 4.43 -2.68
N THR A 4 -17.91 5.12 -3.48
CA THR A 4 -18.61 4.59 -4.68
C THR A 4 -17.68 3.84 -5.64
N ALA A 5 -16.38 4.15 -5.62
CA ALA A 5 -15.34 3.45 -6.37
C ALA A 5 -15.12 1.99 -5.93
N ILE A 6 -15.26 1.67 -4.63
CA ILE A 6 -15.08 0.30 -4.09
C ILE A 6 -16.26 -0.59 -4.52
N SER A 7 -17.49 -0.05 -4.50
CA SER A 7 -18.68 -0.80 -4.94
C SER A 7 -18.70 -1.06 -6.45
N ALA A 8 -18.08 -0.20 -7.25
CA ALA A 8 -17.94 -0.36 -8.70
C ALA A 8 -16.82 -1.33 -9.12
N MET A 9 -16.00 -1.78 -8.17
CA MET A 9 -14.86 -2.69 -8.42
C MET A 9 -15.20 -4.17 -8.27
N LYS A 10 -16.47 -4.54 -8.08
CA LYS A 10 -16.95 -5.93 -8.18
C LYS A 10 -16.66 -6.47 -9.59
N GLY A 11 -15.55 -7.14 -9.75
CA GLY A 11 -15.37 -8.09 -10.84
C GLY A 11 -14.57 -9.26 -10.37
N ASP A 12 -14.24 -10.15 -11.30
CA ASP A 12 -13.75 -11.47 -10.96
C ASP A 12 -12.49 -11.42 -10.08
N LYS A 13 -12.51 -12.25 -9.03
CA LYS A 13 -11.35 -12.45 -8.18
C LYS A 13 -10.18 -12.97 -9.01
N LEU A 14 -8.95 -12.64 -8.62
CA LEU A 14 -7.77 -13.24 -9.22
C LEU A 14 -7.73 -14.73 -8.87
N LYS A 15 -8.14 -15.56 -9.82
CA LYS A 15 -8.18 -17.02 -9.72
C LYS A 15 -7.26 -17.67 -10.73
N GLN A 16 -7.28 -17.15 -11.95
CA GLN A 16 -6.55 -17.68 -13.11
C GLN A 16 -5.75 -16.55 -13.78
N PRO A 17 -4.68 -16.87 -14.52
CA PRO A 17 -3.78 -15.86 -15.08
C PRO A 17 -4.46 -14.83 -15.99
N GLN A 18 -5.48 -15.21 -16.76
CA GLN A 18 -6.20 -14.27 -17.63
C GLN A 18 -6.94 -13.15 -16.87
N HIS A 19 -7.18 -13.31 -15.56
CA HIS A 19 -7.76 -12.24 -14.74
C HIS A 19 -6.73 -11.17 -14.36
N TRP A 20 -5.42 -11.46 -14.51
CA TRP A 20 -4.33 -10.63 -14.03
C TRP A 20 -4.42 -9.18 -14.53
N ARG A 21 -4.56 -8.98 -15.85
CA ARG A 21 -4.51 -7.64 -16.45
C ARG A 21 -5.56 -6.70 -15.85
N THR A 22 -6.81 -7.15 -15.78
CA THR A 22 -7.92 -6.38 -15.22
C THR A 22 -7.79 -6.21 -13.71
N TRP A 23 -7.40 -7.28 -13.01
CA TRP A 23 -7.24 -7.25 -11.55
C TRP A 23 -6.12 -6.30 -11.11
N PHE A 24 -4.95 -6.37 -11.77
CA PHE A 24 -3.80 -5.54 -11.48
C PHE A 24 -4.05 -4.06 -11.82
N ALA A 25 -4.75 -3.78 -12.93
CA ALA A 25 -5.15 -2.42 -13.27
C ALA A 25 -6.04 -1.80 -12.16
N ARG A 26 -6.95 -2.57 -11.58
CA ARG A 26 -7.80 -2.12 -10.46
C ARG A 26 -6.99 -1.84 -9.20
N ILE A 27 -6.05 -2.71 -8.84
CA ILE A 27 -5.10 -2.45 -7.74
C ILE A 27 -4.37 -1.14 -7.95
N LYS A 28 -3.78 -0.97 -9.13
CA LYS A 28 -2.99 0.22 -9.47
C LYS A 28 -3.82 1.50 -9.35
N ILE A 29 -5.05 1.49 -9.88
CA ILE A 29 -5.98 2.62 -9.74
C ILE A 29 -6.30 2.88 -8.27
N TYR A 30 -6.61 1.84 -7.50
CA TYR A 30 -6.99 1.98 -6.10
C TYR A 30 -5.83 2.53 -5.25
N ALA A 31 -4.62 1.97 -5.40
CA ALA A 31 -3.42 2.44 -4.71
C ALA A 31 -3.05 3.88 -5.07
N ARG A 32 -3.26 4.29 -6.33
CA ARG A 32 -3.08 5.69 -6.76
C ARG A 32 -4.08 6.64 -6.12
N GLN A 33 -5.36 6.25 -6.03
CA GLN A 33 -6.38 7.02 -5.31
C GLN A 33 -6.02 7.17 -3.82
N LYS A 34 -5.37 6.16 -3.25
CA LYS A 34 -4.85 6.16 -1.88
C LYS A 34 -3.47 6.81 -1.73
N LYS A 35 -2.85 7.28 -2.82
CA LYS A 35 -1.52 7.92 -2.87
C LYS A 35 -0.38 7.05 -2.31
N VAL A 36 -0.44 5.74 -2.49
CA VAL A 36 0.58 4.79 -2.01
C VAL A 36 1.16 3.91 -3.09
N TRP A 37 0.80 4.12 -4.37
CA TRP A 37 1.26 3.27 -5.47
C TRP A 37 2.78 3.18 -5.59
N GLU A 38 3.48 4.31 -5.45
CA GLU A 38 4.94 4.35 -5.58
C GLU A 38 5.69 3.58 -4.47
N LEU A 39 4.99 3.23 -3.38
CA LEU A 39 5.52 2.40 -2.29
C LEU A 39 5.34 0.89 -2.53
N ILE A 40 4.45 0.51 -3.45
CA ILE A 40 4.02 -0.90 -3.60
C ILE A 40 4.06 -1.41 -5.03
N ASN A 41 4.58 -0.61 -5.97
CA ASN A 41 4.61 -0.93 -7.39
C ASN A 41 5.54 -2.14 -7.64
N PRO A 42 5.01 -3.33 -8.02
CA PRO A 42 5.85 -4.51 -8.20
C PRO A 42 6.67 -4.48 -9.49
N GLN A 43 6.45 -3.48 -10.35
CA GLN A 43 7.16 -3.31 -11.63
C GLN A 43 8.51 -2.61 -11.46
N ILE A 44 8.84 -2.15 -10.25
CA ILE A 44 10.12 -1.54 -9.91
C ILE A 44 10.79 -2.34 -8.79
N GLU A 45 12.11 -2.36 -8.82
CA GLU A 45 12.90 -3.08 -7.80
C GLU A 45 12.78 -2.35 -6.46
N ALA A 46 12.89 -3.11 -5.37
CA ALA A 46 12.62 -2.60 -4.03
C ALA A 46 13.53 -1.41 -3.65
N GLU A 47 14.75 -1.35 -4.19
CA GLU A 47 15.71 -0.27 -3.98
C GLU A 47 15.32 1.06 -4.64
N TYR A 48 14.42 1.04 -5.63
CA TYR A 48 13.92 2.23 -6.33
C TYR A 48 12.51 2.65 -5.90
N LEU A 49 11.91 1.96 -4.91
CA LEU A 49 10.65 2.39 -4.32
C LEU A 49 10.85 3.66 -3.50
N ASP A 50 9.81 4.48 -3.43
CA ASP A 50 9.77 5.58 -2.48
C ASP A 50 9.87 5.04 -1.05
N GLU A 51 10.59 5.74 -0.16
CA GLU A 51 10.63 5.38 1.25
C GLU A 51 9.28 5.70 1.93
N PRO A 52 8.70 4.75 2.70
CA PRO A 52 7.53 5.07 3.51
C PRO A 52 7.90 6.08 4.58
N ILE A 53 6.92 6.91 4.95
CA ILE A 53 7.08 7.89 6.03
C ILE A 53 7.45 7.11 7.30
N ARG A 54 8.48 7.59 8.00
CA ARG A 54 8.92 7.00 9.25
C ARG A 54 8.02 7.50 10.38
N LYS A 55 7.66 6.61 11.30
CA LYS A 55 6.85 6.98 12.46
C LYS A 55 7.59 8.07 13.26
N PRO A 56 7.01 9.26 13.45
CA PRO A 56 7.72 10.33 14.14
C PRO A 56 7.84 10.02 15.63
N ARG A 57 8.91 10.54 16.24
CA ARG A 57 9.18 10.37 17.67
C ARG A 57 8.58 11.54 18.44
N ARG A 58 7.77 11.23 19.45
CA ARG A 58 7.18 12.26 20.33
C ARG A 58 8.29 13.04 21.05
N PRO A 59 8.26 14.38 21.03
CA PRO A 59 9.20 15.19 21.80
C PRO A 59 8.96 15.04 23.30
N GLN A 60 10.05 14.94 24.07
CA GLN A 60 9.98 14.85 25.52
C GLN A 60 9.68 16.22 26.14
N TYR A 61 8.79 16.23 27.13
CA TYR A 61 8.45 17.45 27.86
C TYR A 61 9.63 17.88 28.74
N PRO A 62 10.03 19.17 28.74
CA PRO A 62 11.12 19.65 29.57
C PRO A 62 10.61 19.95 31.00
N GLU A 63 10.56 18.93 31.86
CA GLU A 63 10.06 19.03 33.25
C GLU A 63 10.69 20.20 34.03
N ASN A 64 12.03 20.34 33.94
CA ASN A 64 12.80 21.40 34.59
C ASN A 64 13.09 22.59 33.66
N GLY A 65 12.38 22.70 32.53
CA GLY A 65 12.60 23.73 31.52
C GLY A 65 12.02 25.09 31.92
N ASN A 66 12.70 26.16 31.49
CA ASN A 66 12.15 27.51 31.57
C ASN A 66 10.99 27.70 30.56
N GLU A 67 10.33 28.86 30.60
CA GLU A 67 9.19 29.16 29.72
C GLU A 67 9.55 29.09 28.23
N THR A 68 10.78 29.45 27.85
CA THR A 68 11.27 29.32 26.48
C THR A 68 11.35 27.84 26.07
N ALA A 69 11.95 26.98 26.89
CA ALA A 69 12.04 25.54 26.62
C ALA A 69 10.65 24.89 26.51
N LYS A 70 9.70 25.31 27.36
CA LYS A 70 8.29 24.87 27.30
C LYS A 70 7.57 25.38 26.04
N ARG A 71 7.94 26.56 25.52
CA ARG A 71 7.40 27.10 24.25
C ARG A 71 7.93 26.32 23.06
N GLU A 72 9.25 26.14 22.97
CA GLU A 72 9.85 25.34 21.89
C GLU A 72 9.35 23.89 21.88
N TRP A 73 9.09 23.31 23.07
CA TRP A 73 8.47 22.00 23.14
C TRP A 73 7.06 21.98 22.54
N ARG A 74 6.25 23.03 22.75
CA ARG A 74 4.92 23.13 22.12
C ARG A 74 5.03 23.18 20.61
N ASP A 75 5.95 23.98 20.07
CA ASP A 75 6.19 24.08 18.63
C ASP A 75 6.63 22.73 18.05
N ARG A 76 7.55 22.02 18.70
CA ARG A 76 7.96 20.66 18.31
C ARG A 76 6.81 19.65 18.42
N LEU A 77 5.95 19.79 19.43
CA LEU A 77 4.80 18.92 19.60
C LEU A 77 3.78 19.11 18.47
N ASP A 78 3.59 20.34 18.01
CA ASP A 78 2.68 20.64 16.92
C ASP A 78 3.20 20.10 15.58
N ILE A 79 4.51 20.24 15.30
CA ILE A 79 5.16 19.55 14.17
C ILE A 79 4.97 18.03 14.27
N TYR A 80 5.26 17.43 15.44
CA TYR A 80 5.07 16.01 15.67
C TYR A 80 3.65 15.53 15.38
N LYS A 81 2.61 16.30 15.75
CA LYS A 81 1.22 15.94 15.46
C LYS A 81 0.92 15.93 13.96
N LEU A 82 1.46 16.88 13.20
CA LEU A 82 1.30 16.94 11.74
C LEU A 82 1.97 15.72 11.09
N ASP A 83 3.23 15.47 11.43
CA ASP A 83 3.98 14.31 10.92
C ASP A 83 3.30 12.98 11.30
N LEU A 84 2.76 12.90 12.52
CA LEU A 84 2.07 11.70 12.99
C LEU A 84 0.79 11.45 12.19
N ALA A 85 0.01 12.51 11.95
CA ALA A 85 -1.21 12.40 11.16
C ALA A 85 -0.91 11.95 9.72
N GLU A 86 0.16 12.46 9.11
CA GLU A 86 0.57 12.05 7.77
C GLU A 86 1.03 10.58 7.74
N TRP A 87 1.84 10.17 8.72
CA TRP A 87 2.27 8.79 8.89
C TRP A 87 1.07 7.84 9.09
N GLU A 88 0.13 8.19 9.97
CA GLU A 88 -1.08 7.40 10.22
C GLU A 88 -1.96 7.28 8.96
N GLN A 89 -2.08 8.37 8.20
CA GLN A 89 -2.82 8.38 6.94
C GLN A 89 -2.19 7.45 5.90
N GLN A 90 -0.86 7.48 5.74
CA GLN A 90 -0.16 6.61 4.81
C GLN A 90 -0.26 5.13 5.21
N ASN A 91 -0.07 4.80 6.49
CA ASN A 91 -0.17 3.40 6.96
C ASN A 91 -1.59 2.86 6.79
N LYS A 92 -2.60 3.65 7.16
CA LYS A 92 -4.00 3.25 6.95
C LYS A 92 -4.32 3.04 5.47
N ALA A 93 -3.75 3.86 4.58
CA ALA A 93 -3.88 3.69 3.15
C ALA A 93 -3.25 2.39 2.65
N LEU A 94 -2.04 2.05 3.13
CA LEU A 94 -1.37 0.78 2.83
C LEU A 94 -2.18 -0.42 3.33
N ASP A 95 -2.69 -0.38 4.56
CA ASP A 95 -3.52 -1.45 5.13
C ASP A 95 -4.80 -1.68 4.32
N VAL A 96 -5.46 -0.60 3.89
CA VAL A 96 -6.68 -0.69 3.08
C VAL A 96 -6.39 -1.26 1.69
N VAL A 97 -5.28 -0.88 1.05
CA VAL A 97 -4.87 -1.49 -0.22
C VAL A 97 -4.54 -2.97 -0.03
N ASN A 98 -3.87 -3.32 1.08
CA ASN A 98 -3.55 -4.68 1.42
C ASN A 98 -4.79 -5.56 1.59
N GLU A 99 -5.77 -5.08 2.34
CA GLU A 99 -7.06 -5.75 2.53
C GLU A 99 -7.75 -5.96 1.19
N TRP A 100 -7.68 -4.97 0.30
CA TRP A 100 -8.26 -5.09 -1.03
C TRP A 100 -7.56 -6.18 -1.86
N ILE A 101 -6.22 -6.24 -1.85
CA ILE A 101 -5.42 -7.31 -2.51
C ILE A 101 -5.94 -8.69 -2.09
N VAL A 102 -6.04 -8.91 -0.77
CA VAL A 102 -6.43 -10.21 -0.21
C VAL A 102 -7.90 -10.52 -0.48
N SER A 103 -8.79 -9.56 -0.31
CA SER A 103 -10.24 -9.75 -0.48
C SER A 103 -10.63 -10.03 -1.93
N ASN A 104 -9.87 -9.50 -2.88
CA ASN A 104 -10.08 -9.69 -4.32
C ASN A 104 -9.24 -10.85 -4.89
N LEU A 105 -8.59 -11.65 -4.05
CA LEU A 105 -7.92 -12.88 -4.41
C LEU A 105 -8.86 -14.09 -4.17
N ASP A 106 -8.84 -15.07 -5.06
CA ASP A 106 -9.55 -16.34 -4.83
C ASP A 106 -8.96 -17.07 -3.61
N LEU A 107 -9.83 -17.68 -2.80
CA LEU A 107 -9.47 -18.32 -1.53
C LEU A 107 -8.37 -19.39 -1.69
N THR A 108 -8.32 -20.05 -2.85
CA THR A 108 -7.30 -21.08 -3.15
C THR A 108 -5.86 -20.54 -3.12
N HIS A 109 -5.68 -19.22 -3.24
CA HIS A 109 -4.35 -18.58 -3.24
C HIS A 109 -4.02 -17.84 -1.94
N HIS A 110 -4.94 -17.79 -0.96
CA HIS A 110 -4.73 -17.05 0.30
C HIS A 110 -3.56 -17.58 1.11
N THR A 111 -3.46 -18.90 1.25
CA THR A 111 -2.35 -19.55 1.99
C THR A 111 -0.99 -19.20 1.39
N SER A 112 -0.91 -19.01 0.07
CA SER A 112 0.33 -18.61 -0.60
C SER A 112 0.78 -17.19 -0.21
N LEU A 113 -0.13 -16.34 0.29
CA LEU A 113 0.20 -14.98 0.71
C LEU A 113 0.69 -14.86 2.16
N LEU A 114 0.62 -15.92 2.96
CA LEU A 114 0.99 -15.88 4.38
C LEU A 114 2.47 -15.56 4.62
N ASN A 115 3.34 -15.89 3.66
CA ASN A 115 4.78 -15.65 3.75
C ASN A 115 5.20 -14.23 3.34
N TYR A 116 4.28 -13.43 2.82
CA TYR A 116 4.54 -12.06 2.35
C TYR A 116 3.89 -11.08 3.30
N GLN A 117 4.68 -10.16 3.84
CA GLN A 117 4.27 -9.28 4.93
C GLN A 117 3.68 -7.97 4.38
N THR A 118 4.30 -7.44 3.33
CA THR A 118 3.95 -6.15 2.74
C THR A 118 3.07 -6.30 1.50
N PRO A 119 2.29 -5.27 1.13
CA PRO A 119 1.55 -5.25 -0.13
C PRO A 119 2.47 -5.39 -1.35
N TYR A 120 3.68 -4.79 -1.29
CA TYR A 120 4.69 -4.90 -2.35
C TYR A 120 5.07 -6.37 -2.60
N GLU A 121 5.49 -7.08 -1.57
CA GLU A 121 5.90 -8.49 -1.68
C GLU A 121 4.78 -9.37 -2.22
N ARG A 122 3.54 -9.14 -1.75
CA ARG A 122 2.35 -9.85 -2.26
C ARG A 122 2.15 -9.58 -3.74
N LEU A 123 2.27 -8.33 -4.19
CA LEU A 123 2.09 -7.97 -5.59
C LEU A 123 3.21 -8.51 -6.48
N VAL A 124 4.46 -8.51 -6.02
CA VAL A 124 5.59 -9.15 -6.73
C VAL A 124 5.32 -10.64 -6.93
N TYR A 125 4.93 -11.34 -5.85
CA TYR A 125 4.59 -12.75 -5.94
C TYR A 125 3.45 -13.03 -6.94
N LEU A 126 2.36 -12.26 -6.85
CA LEU A 126 1.20 -12.43 -7.72
C LEU A 126 1.57 -12.09 -9.18
N GLN A 127 2.42 -11.10 -9.43
CA GLN A 127 2.91 -10.77 -10.76
C GLN A 127 3.73 -11.90 -11.37
N ILE A 128 4.61 -12.53 -10.59
CA ILE A 128 5.38 -13.70 -11.04
C ILE A 128 4.43 -14.86 -11.39
N ARG A 129 3.43 -15.11 -10.54
CA ARG A 129 2.51 -16.24 -10.68
C ARG A 129 1.49 -16.08 -11.81
N PHE A 130 0.95 -14.88 -12.01
CA PHE A 130 -0.17 -14.64 -12.93
C PHE A 130 0.18 -13.72 -14.10
N GLY A 131 1.17 -12.83 -13.94
CA GLY A 131 1.51 -11.84 -14.96
C GLY A 131 2.32 -12.36 -16.14
N ARG A 132 3.05 -13.48 -15.98
CA ARG A 132 3.84 -14.08 -17.06
C ARG A 132 2.98 -14.81 -18.10
N SER A 133 1.87 -15.42 -17.70
CA SER A 133 1.03 -16.21 -18.61
C SER A 133 0.32 -15.37 -19.65
N THR A 134 0.02 -14.10 -19.36
CA THR A 134 -0.65 -13.20 -20.31
C THR A 134 0.30 -12.63 -21.37
N ALA A 135 1.59 -12.45 -21.05
CA ALA A 135 2.59 -11.98 -22.01
C ALA A 135 2.90 -13.05 -23.07
N ALA A 136 2.98 -14.32 -22.66
CA ALA A 136 3.20 -15.45 -23.57
C ALA A 136 2.04 -15.70 -24.54
N GLU A 137 0.80 -15.34 -24.17
CA GLU A 137 -0.36 -15.44 -25.08
C GLU A 137 -0.39 -14.33 -26.15
N GLU A 138 0.24 -13.16 -25.90
CA GLU A 138 0.35 -12.07 -26.87
C GLU A 138 1.41 -12.38 -27.95
N ASP A 139 2.56 -12.99 -27.60
CA ASP A 139 3.59 -13.41 -28.56
C ASP A 139 3.11 -14.51 -29.54
N ILE A 140 2.09 -15.28 -29.16
CA ILE A 140 1.50 -16.34 -30.01
C ILE A 140 0.41 -15.77 -30.94
N ARG A 141 -0.10 -14.56 -30.66
CA ARG A 141 -1.19 -13.91 -31.42
C ARG A 141 -0.75 -12.73 -32.28
N ALA A 142 0.50 -12.27 -32.16
CA ALA A 142 1.12 -11.23 -33.00
C ALA A 142 1.78 -11.85 -34.24
#